data_AF-K0RCM2-F1
#
_entry.id   AF-K0RCM2-F1
#
_cell.length_a   1.000
_cell.length_b   1.000
_cell.length_c   1.000
_cell.angle_alpha   90.00
_cell.angle_beta   90.00
_cell.angle_gamma   90.00
#
_symmetry.space_group_name_H-M   'P 1'
#
loop_
_entity.id
_entity.type
_entity.pdbx_description
1 polymer ?
#
loop_
_entity_poly.entity_id
_entity_poly.type
_entity_poly.pdbx_seq_one_letter_code
_entity_poly.pdbx_strand_id
1 'polypeptide(L)'
;GQSNPALFKKIGDHVAGLGSLNSFNPQNLSNITWAFATAGVSHTKLFEKLSDAAARKGEFIETQHIANFLWACATVGYTDERLFSALTPVIASKLDKFNLQNLANIAWAYSVANTPRQDLFNKGYAGALASIEKDFSAEGLAQLHQWQLWQQELESGIELPRSLQAKCRNAFTSQGFSESKLQNDVVDELKATGLVLDEEVLLGSGYRIDALVKIGDGGKVAVEVDGPSHFIDRRPTGSTILKHRQVARLDRIEVVSVPYWGVGRVEKLGDEAALSTCKAPRWSELQKVVIQ
;
A
#
# COMPACT_ATOMS: atom_id res chain seq x y z
N GLY A 1 -9.62 -7.21 -17.63
CA GLY A 1 -10.02 -6.32 -18.73
C GLY A 1 -9.17 -5.06 -18.66
N GLN A 2 -8.81 -4.46 -19.79
CA GLN A 2 -8.10 -3.18 -19.77
C GLN A 2 -9.01 -2.10 -19.16
N SER A 3 -8.49 -1.35 -18.20
CA SER A 3 -9.18 -0.17 -17.66
C SER A 3 -9.48 0.82 -18.81
N ASN A 4 -10.61 1.51 -18.76
CA ASN A 4 -10.94 2.61 -19.67
C ASN A 4 -10.79 3.93 -18.89
N PRO A 5 -9.61 4.58 -18.94
CA PRO A 5 -9.34 5.75 -18.11
C PRO A 5 -10.31 6.91 -18.38
N ALA A 6 -10.76 7.07 -19.63
CA ALA A 6 -11.71 8.11 -19.99
C ALA A 6 -13.10 7.87 -19.36
N LEU A 7 -13.53 6.61 -19.28
CA LEU A 7 -14.78 6.24 -18.61
C LEU A 7 -14.70 6.49 -17.10
N PHE A 8 -13.63 6.00 -16.44
CA PHE A 8 -13.43 6.22 -15.01
C PHE A 8 -13.34 7.71 -14.67
N LYS A 9 -12.64 8.50 -15.50
CA LYS A 9 -12.60 9.95 -15.35
C LYS A 9 -14.00 10.57 -15.43
N LYS A 10 -14.80 10.23 -16.45
CA LYS A 10 -16.17 10.75 -16.60
C LYS A 10 -17.08 10.37 -15.43
N ILE A 11 -17.02 9.12 -14.97
CA ILE A 11 -17.78 8.65 -13.81
C ILE A 11 -17.34 9.40 -12.54
N GLY A 12 -16.02 9.53 -12.35
CA GLY A 12 -15.45 10.22 -11.21
C GLY A 12 -15.83 11.69 -11.17
N ASP A 13 -15.71 12.40 -12.29
CA ASP A 13 -16.13 13.79 -12.44
C ASP A 13 -17.63 13.95 -12.17
N HIS A 14 -18.47 13.05 -12.71
CA HIS A 14 -19.91 13.09 -12.51
C HIS A 14 -20.31 12.92 -11.05
N VAL A 15 -19.84 11.85 -10.40
CA VAL A 15 -20.17 11.56 -8.99
C VAL A 15 -19.58 12.62 -8.07
N ALA A 16 -18.36 13.09 -8.31
CA ALA A 16 -17.75 14.20 -7.58
C ALA A 16 -18.52 15.52 -7.75
N GLY A 17 -19.18 15.74 -8.89
CA GLY A 17 -19.99 16.93 -9.19
C GLY A 17 -21.42 16.97 -8.60
N LEU A 18 -21.97 15.85 -8.13
CA LEU A 18 -23.32 15.82 -7.52
C LEU A 18 -23.48 16.79 -6.32
N GLY A 19 -24.67 17.29 -6.02
CA GLY A 19 -24.87 18.10 -4.80
C GLY A 19 -24.72 17.28 -3.50
N SER A 20 -25.11 16.00 -3.54
CA SER A 20 -25.09 15.09 -2.39
C SER A 20 -25.05 13.63 -2.88
N LEU A 21 -24.59 12.73 -2.00
CA LEU A 21 -24.62 11.27 -2.20
C LEU A 21 -25.68 10.58 -1.32
N ASN A 22 -26.70 11.31 -0.85
CA ASN A 22 -27.73 10.77 0.04
C ASN A 22 -28.49 9.58 -0.56
N SER A 23 -28.73 9.57 -1.88
CA SER A 23 -29.38 8.48 -2.60
C SER A 23 -28.50 7.23 -2.78
N PHE A 24 -27.19 7.34 -2.55
CA PHE A 24 -26.27 6.21 -2.65
C PHE A 24 -26.36 5.43 -1.34
N ASN A 25 -26.70 4.15 -1.42
CA ASN A 25 -26.63 3.27 -0.26
C ASN A 25 -25.16 2.94 0.06
N PRO A 26 -24.85 2.42 1.27
CA PRO A 26 -23.49 2.03 1.66
C PRO A 26 -22.77 1.12 0.66
N GLN A 27 -23.49 0.16 0.08
CA GLN A 27 -22.95 -0.75 -0.93
C GLN A 27 -22.52 0.00 -2.19
N ASN A 28 -23.28 1.02 -2.64
CA ASN A 28 -22.89 1.83 -3.79
C ASN A 28 -21.58 2.58 -3.53
N LEU A 29 -21.42 3.16 -2.33
CA LEU A 29 -20.18 3.86 -1.96
C LEU A 29 -18.98 2.90 -1.99
N SER A 30 -19.13 1.72 -1.40
CA SER A 30 -18.11 0.67 -1.38
C SER A 30 -17.76 0.18 -2.79
N ASN A 31 -18.75 -0.14 -3.61
CA ASN A 31 -18.55 -0.67 -4.95
C ASN A 31 -17.89 0.34 -5.89
N ILE A 32 -18.24 1.63 -5.81
CA ILE A 32 -17.58 2.67 -6.61
C ILE A 32 -16.11 2.79 -6.20
N THR A 33 -15.83 2.90 -4.90
CA THR A 33 -14.46 3.02 -4.38
C THR A 33 -13.61 1.81 -4.79
N TRP A 34 -14.15 0.61 -4.63
CA TRP A 34 -13.51 -0.65 -5.01
C TRP A 34 -13.28 -0.75 -6.53
N ALA A 35 -14.23 -0.33 -7.36
CA ALA A 35 -14.07 -0.33 -8.81
C ALA A 35 -12.92 0.57 -9.27
N PHE A 36 -12.74 1.75 -8.66
CA PHE A 36 -11.61 2.64 -8.97
C PHE A 36 -10.28 2.01 -8.54
N ALA A 37 -10.21 1.46 -7.33
CA ALA A 37 -9.00 0.81 -6.83
C ALA A 37 -8.58 -0.39 -7.68
N THR A 38 -9.52 -1.29 -8.01
CA THR A 38 -9.26 -2.47 -8.84
C THR A 38 -8.95 -2.14 -10.29
N ALA A 39 -9.46 -1.02 -10.81
CA ALA A 39 -9.11 -0.53 -12.14
C ALA A 39 -7.75 0.19 -12.18
N GLY A 40 -7.09 0.38 -11.03
CA GLY A 40 -5.84 1.11 -10.93
C GLY A 40 -5.98 2.58 -11.30
N VAL A 41 -7.11 3.21 -10.94
CA VAL A 41 -7.40 4.63 -11.22
C VAL A 41 -7.64 5.38 -9.91
N SER A 42 -6.99 6.53 -9.74
CA SER A 42 -7.25 7.42 -8.62
C SER A 42 -8.07 8.64 -9.05
N HIS A 43 -8.97 9.10 -8.19
CA HIS A 43 -9.74 10.31 -8.44
C HIS A 43 -10.00 11.04 -7.12
N THR A 44 -9.08 11.91 -6.71
CA THR A 44 -9.06 12.53 -5.38
C THR A 44 -10.41 13.12 -4.94
N LYS A 45 -11.04 13.97 -5.78
CA LYS A 45 -12.34 14.59 -5.45
C LYS A 45 -13.49 13.58 -5.29
N LEU A 46 -13.39 12.44 -5.96
CA LEU A 46 -14.38 11.37 -5.83
C LEU A 46 -14.19 10.67 -4.48
N PHE A 47 -12.95 10.28 -4.17
CA PHE A 47 -12.61 9.61 -2.91
C PHE A 47 -12.94 10.47 -1.69
N GLU A 48 -12.65 11.78 -1.73
CA GLU A 48 -13.06 12.74 -0.69
C GLU A 48 -14.57 12.69 -0.46
N LYS A 49 -15.35 12.80 -1.54
CA LYS A 49 -16.80 12.86 -1.43
C LYS A 49 -17.43 11.54 -0.98
N LEU A 50 -16.89 10.41 -1.44
CA LEU A 50 -17.30 9.09 -1.01
C LEU A 50 -16.97 8.88 0.48
N SER A 51 -15.80 9.35 0.93
CA SER A 51 -15.35 9.25 2.32
C SER A 51 -16.23 10.09 3.24
N ASP A 52 -16.54 11.32 2.86
CA ASP A 52 -17.51 12.17 3.56
C ASP A 52 -18.88 11.51 3.69
N ALA A 53 -19.37 10.88 2.61
CA ALA A 53 -20.66 10.17 2.63
C ALA A 53 -20.61 8.91 3.50
N ALA A 54 -19.52 8.15 3.44
CA ALA A 54 -19.32 6.94 4.23
C ALA A 54 -19.19 7.25 5.73
N ALA A 55 -18.45 8.30 6.10
CA ALA A 55 -18.30 8.74 7.48
C ALA A 55 -19.65 9.10 8.13
N ARG A 56 -20.57 9.72 7.37
CA ARG A 56 -21.94 10.02 7.84
C ARG A 56 -22.86 8.80 7.91
N LYS A 57 -22.61 7.78 7.09
CA LYS A 57 -23.48 6.58 6.95
C LYS A 57 -22.93 5.35 7.65
N GLY A 58 -21.84 5.47 8.41
CA GLY A 58 -21.04 4.35 8.94
C GLY A 58 -21.85 3.23 9.60
N GLU A 59 -22.89 3.56 10.37
CA GLU A 59 -23.69 2.57 11.11
C GLU A 59 -24.43 1.57 10.20
N PHE A 60 -24.84 2.01 9.00
CA PHE A 60 -25.64 1.23 8.05
C PHE A 60 -24.80 0.40 7.06
N ILE A 61 -23.47 0.51 7.13
CA ILE A 61 -22.59 -0.21 6.22
C ILE A 61 -22.45 -1.66 6.71
N GLU A 62 -22.75 -2.63 5.85
CA GLU A 62 -22.45 -4.04 6.10
C GLU A 62 -20.94 -4.26 6.26
N THR A 63 -20.56 -5.27 7.05
CA THR A 63 -19.16 -5.52 7.44
C THR A 63 -18.23 -5.67 6.22
N GLN A 64 -18.63 -6.42 5.21
CA GLN A 64 -17.86 -6.57 3.97
C GLN A 64 -17.66 -5.22 3.24
N HIS A 65 -18.68 -4.36 3.23
CA HIS A 65 -18.61 -3.07 2.54
C HIS A 65 -17.68 -2.09 3.25
N ILE A 66 -17.61 -2.12 4.59
CA ILE A 66 -16.62 -1.35 5.37
C ILE A 66 -15.20 -1.79 4.97
N ALA A 67 -14.95 -3.10 5.00
CA ALA A 67 -13.62 -3.64 4.70
C ALA A 67 -13.18 -3.34 3.26
N ASN A 68 -14.07 -3.52 2.28
CA ASN A 68 -13.77 -3.22 0.88
C ASN A 68 -13.53 -1.73 0.63
N PHE A 69 -14.28 -0.85 1.30
CA PHE A 69 -14.10 0.60 1.18
C PHE A 69 -12.74 1.02 1.72
N LEU A 70 -12.39 0.61 2.95
CA LEU A 70 -11.11 0.94 3.58
C LEU A 70 -9.93 0.37 2.80
N TRP A 71 -10.03 -0.90 2.38
CA TRP A 71 -9.03 -1.52 1.51
C TRP A 71 -8.83 -0.73 0.22
N ALA A 72 -9.92 -0.32 -0.45
CA ALA A 72 -9.84 0.42 -1.70
C ALA A 72 -9.20 1.81 -1.53
N CYS A 73 -9.54 2.54 -0.47
CA CYS A 73 -8.88 3.79 -0.10
C CYS A 73 -7.36 3.59 0.10
N ALA A 74 -7.00 2.61 0.93
CA ALA A 74 -5.60 2.28 1.19
C ALA A 74 -4.86 1.86 -0.09
N THR A 75 -5.43 1.01 -0.93
CA THR A 75 -4.83 0.54 -2.19
C THR A 75 -4.44 1.69 -3.11
N VAL A 76 -5.28 2.71 -3.26
CA VAL A 76 -4.98 3.90 -4.08
C VAL A 76 -4.12 4.95 -3.37
N GLY A 77 -3.67 4.67 -2.14
CA GLY A 77 -2.91 5.62 -1.31
C GLY A 77 -3.76 6.80 -0.80
N TYR A 78 -5.09 6.69 -0.81
CA TYR A 78 -5.98 7.71 -0.27
C TYR A 78 -6.17 7.51 1.23
N THR A 79 -5.74 8.50 2.02
CA THR A 79 -5.87 8.50 3.47
C THR A 79 -6.76 9.66 3.92
N ASP A 80 -7.81 9.36 4.67
CA ASP A 80 -8.70 10.34 5.30
C ASP A 80 -8.89 9.96 6.77
N GLU A 81 -8.18 10.64 7.66
CA GLU A 81 -8.24 10.38 9.11
C GLU A 81 -9.66 10.49 9.66
N ARG A 82 -10.54 11.34 9.09
CA ARG A 82 -11.92 11.50 9.56
C ARG A 82 -12.76 10.27 9.26
N LEU A 83 -12.58 9.68 8.07
CA LEU A 83 -13.24 8.43 7.70
C LEU A 83 -12.82 7.29 8.62
N PHE A 84 -11.51 7.09 8.81
CA PHE A 84 -10.98 6.04 9.68
C PHE A 84 -11.40 6.28 11.15
N SER A 85 -11.43 7.53 11.59
CA SER A 85 -12.02 7.99 12.86
C SER A 85 -13.45 7.53 13.05
N ALA A 86 -14.31 7.86 12.09
CA ALA A 86 -15.74 7.58 12.12
C ALA A 86 -16.09 6.08 12.07
N LEU A 87 -15.33 5.28 11.30
CA LEU A 87 -15.63 3.86 11.11
C LEU A 87 -15.14 2.96 12.25
N THR A 88 -14.15 3.39 13.03
CA THR A 88 -13.62 2.58 14.13
C THR A 88 -14.67 2.11 15.16
N PRO A 89 -15.53 2.96 15.75
CA PRO A 89 -16.53 2.47 16.71
C PRO A 89 -17.53 1.49 16.08
N VAL A 90 -17.82 1.66 14.77
CA VAL A 90 -18.67 0.73 14.02
C VAL A 90 -17.99 -0.63 13.83
N ILE A 91 -16.68 -0.63 13.53
CA ILE A 91 -15.90 -1.88 13.39
C ILE A 91 -15.80 -2.58 14.74
N ALA A 92 -15.43 -1.84 15.80
CA ALA A 92 -15.26 -2.37 17.14
C ALA A 92 -16.55 -3.03 17.69
N SER A 93 -17.72 -2.44 17.42
CA SER A 93 -19.01 -2.98 17.85
C SER A 93 -19.51 -4.20 17.05
N LYS A 94 -18.84 -4.56 15.95
CA LYS A 94 -19.24 -5.65 15.04
C LYS A 94 -18.13 -6.67 14.80
N LEU A 95 -17.08 -6.72 15.65
CA LEU A 95 -15.90 -7.58 15.44
C LEU A 95 -16.24 -9.05 15.18
N ASP A 96 -17.25 -9.57 15.88
CA ASP A 96 -17.77 -10.94 15.76
C ASP A 96 -18.50 -11.22 14.43
N LYS A 97 -18.86 -10.17 13.68
CA LYS A 97 -19.58 -10.26 12.40
C LYS A 97 -18.67 -10.13 11.18
N PHE A 98 -17.41 -9.76 11.37
CA PHE A 98 -16.45 -9.73 10.27
C PHE A 98 -15.91 -11.13 10.02
N ASN A 99 -15.80 -11.49 8.75
CA ASN A 99 -14.97 -12.64 8.39
C ASN A 99 -13.49 -12.24 8.43
N LEU A 100 -12.64 -13.25 8.31
CA LEU A 100 -11.20 -13.10 8.42
C LEU A 100 -10.58 -12.20 7.36
N GLN A 101 -11.03 -12.32 6.09
CA GLN A 101 -10.57 -11.45 5.00
C GLN A 101 -10.93 -9.99 5.27
N ASN A 102 -12.11 -9.73 5.86
CA ASN A 102 -12.51 -8.38 6.20
C ASN A 102 -11.63 -7.78 7.30
N LEU A 103 -11.32 -8.55 8.36
CA LEU A 103 -10.42 -8.09 9.42
C LEU A 103 -8.98 -7.88 8.90
N ALA A 104 -8.48 -8.75 8.02
CA ALA A 104 -7.17 -8.56 7.37
C ALA A 104 -7.13 -7.29 6.53
N ASN A 105 -8.15 -7.06 5.69
CA ASN A 105 -8.29 -5.85 4.87
C ASN A 105 -8.34 -4.57 5.72
N ILE A 106 -9.10 -4.58 6.82
CA ILE A 106 -9.19 -3.44 7.75
C ILE A 106 -7.82 -3.19 8.40
N ALA A 107 -7.21 -4.22 8.97
CA ALA A 107 -5.91 -4.13 9.63
C ALA A 107 -4.83 -3.57 8.69
N TRP A 108 -4.79 -4.06 7.46
CA TRP A 108 -3.88 -3.57 6.43
C TRP A 108 -4.18 -2.13 6.03
N ALA A 109 -5.44 -1.78 5.81
CA ALA A 109 -5.82 -0.42 5.42
C ALA A 109 -5.39 0.64 6.45
N TYR A 110 -5.59 0.37 7.75
CA TYR A 110 -5.11 1.25 8.82
C TYR A 110 -3.58 1.30 8.90
N SER A 111 -2.91 0.19 8.56
CA SER A 111 -1.45 0.13 8.47
C SER A 111 -0.94 1.04 7.35
N VAL A 112 -1.55 0.99 6.16
CA VAL A 112 -1.21 1.90 5.03
C VAL A 112 -1.48 3.35 5.41
N ALA A 113 -2.68 3.64 5.92
CA ALA A 113 -3.12 4.97 6.34
C ALA A 113 -2.33 5.55 7.53
N ASN A 114 -1.53 4.71 8.20
CA ASN A 114 -0.76 5.05 9.40
C ASN A 114 -1.60 5.81 10.45
N THR A 115 -2.78 5.29 10.76
CA THR A 115 -3.73 5.90 11.70
C THR A 115 -3.86 5.01 12.94
N PRO A 116 -3.05 5.19 14.00
CA PRO A 116 -3.09 4.34 15.19
C PRO A 116 -4.42 4.45 15.91
N ARG A 117 -5.01 3.31 16.29
CA ARG A 117 -6.31 3.24 16.97
C ARG A 117 -6.30 2.16 18.03
N GLN A 118 -5.87 2.51 19.24
CA GLN A 118 -5.86 1.58 20.39
C GLN A 118 -7.28 1.17 20.81
N ASP A 119 -8.28 2.01 20.52
CA ASP A 119 -9.71 1.70 20.67
C ASP A 119 -10.19 0.60 19.73
N LEU A 120 -9.51 0.38 18.60
CA LEU A 120 -9.78 -0.71 17.65
C LEU A 120 -8.81 -1.89 17.78
N PHE A 121 -7.51 -1.62 17.60
CA PHE A 121 -6.44 -2.60 17.59
C PHE A 121 -5.97 -2.87 19.01
N ASN A 122 -6.75 -3.70 19.71
CA ASN A 122 -6.47 -4.15 21.07
C ASN A 122 -6.48 -5.69 21.12
N LYS A 123 -6.36 -6.24 22.34
CA LYS A 123 -6.39 -7.70 22.56
C LYS A 123 -7.67 -8.36 22.05
N GLY A 124 -8.80 -7.64 22.02
CA GLY A 124 -10.05 -8.12 21.45
C GLY A 124 -9.97 -8.32 19.94
N TYR A 125 -9.34 -7.39 19.21
CA TYR A 125 -9.10 -7.54 17.77
C TYR A 125 -8.18 -8.73 17.46
N ALA A 126 -7.07 -8.86 18.19
CA ALA A 126 -6.18 -9.99 18.07
C ALA A 126 -6.89 -11.33 18.41
N GLY A 127 -7.76 -11.33 19.43
CA GLY A 127 -8.58 -12.47 19.81
C GLY A 127 -9.61 -12.86 18.75
N ALA A 128 -10.21 -11.88 18.06
CA ALA A 128 -11.11 -12.12 16.93
C ALA A 128 -10.39 -12.79 15.76
N LEU A 129 -9.20 -12.30 15.39
CA LEU A 129 -8.35 -12.92 14.36
C LEU A 129 -7.95 -14.36 14.71
N ALA A 130 -7.61 -14.62 15.97
CA ALA A 130 -7.23 -15.94 16.45
C ALA A 130 -8.40 -16.95 16.44
N SER A 131 -9.62 -16.48 16.68
CA SER A 131 -10.81 -17.32 16.79
C SER A 131 -11.35 -17.81 15.44
N ILE A 132 -10.91 -17.20 14.33
CA ILE A 132 -11.39 -17.46 12.96
C ILE A 132 -10.27 -18.09 12.10
N GLU A 133 -9.27 -18.74 12.71
CA GLU A 133 -8.03 -19.23 12.04
C GLU A 133 -8.23 -20.33 10.96
N LYS A 134 -9.46 -20.64 10.57
CA LYS A 134 -9.77 -21.57 9.48
C LYS A 134 -9.93 -20.78 8.17
N ASP A 135 -9.14 -21.15 7.17
CA ASP A 135 -9.18 -20.64 5.78
C ASP A 135 -8.65 -19.22 5.53
N PHE A 136 -7.40 -18.97 5.90
CA PHE A 136 -6.70 -17.78 5.42
C PHE A 136 -6.32 -17.89 3.93
N SER A 137 -6.58 -16.82 3.18
CA SER A 137 -5.90 -16.59 1.89
C SER A 137 -4.43 -16.20 2.14
N ALA A 138 -3.54 -16.50 1.18
CA ALA A 138 -2.14 -16.07 1.26
C ALA A 138 -2.02 -14.53 1.34
N GLU A 139 -2.90 -13.81 0.65
CA GLU A 139 -2.98 -12.35 0.70
C GLU A 139 -3.40 -11.86 2.09
N GLY A 140 -4.43 -12.44 2.71
CA GLY A 140 -4.86 -12.08 4.05
C GLY A 140 -3.77 -12.31 5.11
N LEU A 141 -3.02 -13.41 5.00
CA LEU A 141 -1.86 -13.67 5.88
C LEU A 141 -0.74 -12.66 5.67
N ALA A 142 -0.44 -12.32 4.42
CA ALA A 142 0.54 -11.29 4.09
C ALA A 142 0.14 -9.92 4.65
N GLN A 143 -1.12 -9.53 4.49
CA GLN A 143 -1.69 -8.31 5.06
C GLN A 143 -1.58 -8.26 6.59
N LEU A 144 -1.87 -9.37 7.27
CA LEU A 144 -1.74 -9.46 8.73
C LEU A 144 -0.28 -9.45 9.20
N HIS A 145 0.66 -10.00 8.41
CA HIS A 145 2.08 -9.83 8.68
C HIS A 145 2.47 -8.35 8.65
N GLN A 146 2.06 -7.62 7.61
CA GLN A 146 2.31 -6.19 7.51
C GLN A 146 1.62 -5.40 8.65
N TRP A 147 0.42 -5.79 9.07
CA TRP A 147 -0.21 -5.19 10.25
C TRP A 147 0.57 -5.47 11.54
N GLN A 148 1.09 -6.68 11.73
CA GLN A 148 1.90 -7.02 12.90
C GLN A 148 3.23 -6.23 12.92
N LEU A 149 3.86 -6.02 11.76
CA LEU A 149 5.00 -5.11 11.61
C LEU A 149 4.63 -3.68 11.99
N TRP A 150 3.43 -3.21 11.61
CA TRP A 150 2.96 -1.87 12.01
C TRP A 150 2.68 -1.79 13.52
N GLN A 151 2.17 -2.85 14.15
CA GLN A 151 2.03 -2.90 15.61
C GLN A 151 3.38 -2.83 16.34
N GLN A 152 4.44 -3.38 15.75
CA GLN A 152 5.83 -3.26 16.23
C GLN A 152 6.39 -1.85 16.00
N GLU A 153 6.15 -1.27 14.83
CA GLU A 153 6.51 0.12 14.48
C GLU A 153 5.93 1.14 15.48
N LEU A 154 4.72 0.87 15.98
CA LEU A 154 4.02 1.69 16.97
C LEU A 154 4.38 1.36 18.42
N GLU A 155 5.18 0.32 18.67
CA GLU A 155 5.46 -0.20 20.02
C GLU A 155 4.17 -0.47 20.84
N SER A 156 3.11 -0.91 20.16
CA SER A 156 1.77 -1.04 20.75
C SER A 156 1.62 -2.15 21.79
N GLY A 157 2.52 -3.14 21.77
CA GLY A 157 2.42 -4.37 22.58
C GLY A 157 1.29 -5.32 22.15
N ILE A 158 0.61 -5.06 21.03
CA ILE A 158 -0.43 -5.93 20.48
C ILE A 158 0.18 -6.97 19.55
N GLU A 159 -0.03 -8.25 19.88
CA GLU A 159 0.53 -9.38 19.15
C GLU A 159 -0.53 -10.43 18.80
N LEU A 160 -0.45 -11.00 17.60
CA LEU A 160 -1.16 -12.23 17.23
C LEU A 160 -0.58 -13.43 18.01
N PRO A 161 -1.33 -14.53 18.15
CA PRO A 161 -0.76 -15.79 18.64
C PRO A 161 0.44 -16.22 17.82
N ARG A 162 1.46 -16.81 18.46
CA ARG A 162 2.73 -17.20 17.80
C ARG A 162 2.52 -18.12 16.58
N SER A 163 1.56 -19.04 16.64
CA SER A 163 1.20 -19.91 15.51
C SER A 163 0.74 -19.10 14.30
N LEU A 164 -0.11 -18.11 14.53
CA LEU A 164 -0.63 -17.24 13.49
C LEU A 164 0.45 -16.29 12.98
N GLN A 165 1.30 -15.73 13.84
CA GLN A 165 2.45 -14.94 13.41
C GLN A 165 3.36 -15.71 12.45
N ALA A 166 3.65 -16.98 12.76
CA ALA A 166 4.45 -17.84 11.89
C ALA A 166 3.78 -18.09 10.53
N LYS A 167 2.46 -18.35 10.52
CA LYS A 167 1.67 -18.49 9.28
C LYS A 167 1.71 -17.21 8.44
N CYS A 168 1.48 -16.06 9.06
CA CYS A 168 1.52 -14.74 8.43
C CYS A 168 2.88 -14.49 7.78
N ARG A 169 3.97 -14.68 8.54
CA ARG A 169 5.34 -14.51 8.05
C ARG A 169 5.65 -15.46 6.90
N ASN A 170 5.32 -16.74 7.02
CA ASN A 170 5.58 -17.72 5.98
C ASN A 170 4.86 -17.34 4.68
N ALA A 171 3.55 -17.05 4.74
CA ALA A 171 2.80 -16.63 3.56
C ALA A 171 3.35 -15.35 2.92
N PHE A 172 3.81 -14.40 3.74
CA PHE A 172 4.42 -13.16 3.25
C PHE A 172 5.74 -13.41 2.52
N THR A 173 6.63 -14.20 3.12
CA THR A 173 7.99 -14.45 2.59
C THR A 173 8.04 -15.47 1.45
N SER A 174 7.01 -16.31 1.29
CA SER A 174 6.91 -17.31 0.23
C SER A 174 6.38 -16.75 -1.10
N GLN A 175 6.02 -15.47 -1.18
CA GLN A 175 5.66 -14.86 -2.46
C GLN A 175 6.87 -14.93 -3.40
N GLY A 176 6.68 -15.57 -4.55
CA GLY A 176 7.72 -15.69 -5.57
C GLY A 176 8.10 -14.32 -6.12
N PHE A 177 9.37 -14.15 -6.46
CA PHE A 177 9.83 -13.00 -7.24
C PHE A 177 9.85 -13.38 -8.73
N SER A 178 9.63 -12.40 -9.59
CA SER A 178 9.80 -12.54 -11.03
C SER A 178 10.98 -11.68 -11.42
N GLU A 179 12.05 -12.29 -11.91
CA GLU A 179 13.17 -11.56 -12.50
C GLU A 179 12.64 -10.64 -13.60
N SER A 180 12.89 -9.34 -13.45
CA SER A 180 12.47 -8.31 -14.40
C SER A 180 13.68 -7.83 -15.17
N LYS A 181 13.57 -7.76 -16.52
CA LYS A 181 14.65 -7.19 -17.35
C LYS A 181 15.04 -5.78 -16.88
N LEU A 182 14.04 -4.97 -16.52
CA LEU A 182 14.26 -3.61 -16.03
C LEU A 182 15.11 -3.59 -14.74
N GLN A 183 14.87 -4.55 -13.85
CA GLN A 183 15.65 -4.67 -12.62
C GLN A 183 17.10 -5.03 -12.92
N ASN A 184 17.32 -6.00 -13.82
CA ASN A 184 18.67 -6.37 -14.25
C ASN A 184 19.41 -5.17 -14.85
N ASP A 185 18.75 -4.39 -15.72
CA ASP A 185 19.33 -3.19 -16.33
C ASP A 185 19.73 -2.15 -15.26
N VAL A 186 18.89 -1.93 -14.24
CA VAL A 186 19.20 -1.02 -13.13
C VAL A 186 20.36 -1.53 -12.27
N VAL A 187 20.36 -2.83 -11.95
CA VAL A 187 21.40 -3.46 -11.15
C VAL A 187 22.75 -3.43 -11.87
N ASP A 188 22.78 -3.73 -13.17
CA ASP A 188 24.00 -3.71 -13.97
C ASP A 188 24.59 -2.29 -14.04
N GLU A 189 23.75 -1.27 -14.17
CA GLU A 189 24.19 0.13 -14.11
C GLU A 189 24.77 0.48 -12.73
N LEU A 190 24.11 0.08 -11.63
CA LEU A 190 24.65 0.30 -10.28
C LEU A 190 26.01 -0.38 -10.11
N LYS A 191 26.17 -1.62 -10.56
CA LYS A 191 27.46 -2.34 -10.53
C LYS A 191 28.51 -1.64 -11.38
N ALA A 192 28.15 -1.11 -12.55
CA ALA A 192 29.07 -0.40 -13.44
C ALA A 192 29.64 0.89 -12.80
N THR A 193 28.93 1.49 -11.85
CA THR A 193 29.43 2.64 -11.06
C THR A 193 30.43 2.26 -9.97
N GLY A 194 30.73 0.97 -9.79
CA GLY A 194 31.63 0.46 -8.75
C GLY A 194 30.96 0.24 -7.39
N LEU A 195 29.63 0.35 -7.31
CA LEU A 195 28.87 0.04 -6.09
C LEU A 195 28.84 -1.46 -5.84
N VAL A 196 28.95 -1.85 -4.56
CA VAL A 196 28.79 -3.24 -4.12
C VAL A 196 27.37 -3.43 -3.63
N LEU A 197 26.64 -4.38 -4.20
CA LEU A 197 25.25 -4.66 -3.83
C LEU A 197 24.97 -6.15 -3.77
N ASP A 198 23.98 -6.52 -2.97
CA ASP A 198 23.36 -7.84 -2.94
C ASP A 198 21.96 -7.73 -3.58
N GLU A 199 21.54 -8.69 -4.40
CA GLU A 199 20.24 -8.67 -5.12
C GLU A 199 19.17 -9.51 -4.40
N GLU A 200 17.89 -9.18 -4.59
CA GLU A 200 16.74 -9.97 -4.12
C GLU A 200 16.79 -10.30 -2.61
N VAL A 201 17.22 -9.33 -1.81
CA VAL A 201 17.56 -9.54 -0.40
C VAL A 201 16.30 -9.61 0.45
N LEU A 202 16.11 -10.73 1.16
CA LEU A 202 15.07 -10.88 2.17
C LEU A 202 15.52 -10.25 3.50
N LEU A 203 14.83 -9.21 3.94
CA LEU A 203 15.13 -8.45 5.16
C LEU A 203 14.53 -9.10 6.43
N GLY A 204 14.88 -8.55 7.59
CA GLY A 204 14.41 -9.02 8.90
C GLY A 204 12.90 -8.91 9.06
N SER A 205 12.32 -7.81 8.55
CA SER A 205 10.88 -7.58 8.41
C SER A 205 10.18 -8.60 7.51
N GLY A 206 10.92 -9.32 6.67
CA GLY A 206 10.39 -10.24 5.66
C GLY A 206 10.07 -9.59 4.31
N TYR A 207 10.27 -8.28 4.15
CA TYR A 207 10.25 -7.66 2.83
C TYR A 207 11.45 -8.11 2.00
N ARG A 208 11.23 -8.30 0.70
CA ARG A 208 12.30 -8.53 -0.27
C ARG A 208 12.60 -7.22 -0.99
N ILE A 209 13.88 -6.89 -1.11
CA ILE A 209 14.40 -5.71 -1.81
C ILE A 209 15.14 -6.14 -3.07
N ASP A 210 14.93 -5.45 -4.18
CA ASP A 210 15.54 -5.77 -5.47
C ASP A 210 17.07 -5.66 -5.43
N ALA A 211 17.59 -4.59 -4.84
CA ALA A 211 19.03 -4.41 -4.60
C ALA A 211 19.33 -3.73 -3.26
N LEU A 212 20.28 -4.28 -2.51
CA LEU A 212 20.78 -3.71 -1.27
C LEU A 212 22.22 -3.23 -1.46
N VAL A 213 22.37 -1.92 -1.64
CA VAL A 213 23.65 -1.28 -1.93
C VAL A 213 24.40 -0.99 -0.62
N LYS A 214 25.68 -1.34 -0.58
CA LYS A 214 26.59 -1.04 0.54
C LYS A 214 27.24 0.32 0.29
N ILE A 215 27.13 1.22 1.27
CA ILE A 215 27.75 2.56 1.22
C ILE A 215 29.02 2.59 2.08
N GLY A 216 29.89 3.58 1.84
CA GLY A 216 31.28 3.58 2.29
C GLY A 216 31.51 3.58 3.81
N ASP A 217 30.52 3.99 4.60
CA ASP A 217 30.55 3.98 6.08
C ASP A 217 30.03 2.67 6.70
N GLY A 218 29.74 1.65 5.86
CA GLY A 218 29.12 0.40 6.29
C GLY A 218 27.58 0.45 6.36
N GLY A 219 26.98 1.60 6.05
CA GLY A 219 25.55 1.72 5.85
C GLY A 219 25.04 0.95 4.64
N LYS A 220 23.71 0.87 4.53
CA LYS A 220 23.04 0.22 3.41
C LYS A 220 21.85 1.04 2.93
N VAL A 221 21.64 1.04 1.62
CA VAL A 221 20.48 1.65 0.97
C VAL A 221 19.76 0.57 0.16
N ALA A 222 18.46 0.46 0.34
CA ALA A 222 17.59 -0.39 -0.47
C ALA A 222 17.21 0.35 -1.75
N VAL A 223 17.38 -0.30 -2.90
CA VAL A 223 16.91 0.19 -4.19
C VAL A 223 15.78 -0.72 -4.66
N GLU A 224 14.62 -0.12 -4.93
CA GLU A 224 13.40 -0.76 -5.41
C GLU A 224 13.13 -0.35 -6.85
N VAL A 225 13.08 -1.31 -7.77
CA VAL A 225 12.79 -1.10 -9.19
C VAL A 225 11.30 -1.27 -9.41
N ASP A 226 10.56 -0.21 -9.10
CA ASP A 226 9.11 -0.23 -9.07
C ASP A 226 8.50 -0.32 -10.49
N GLY A 227 7.91 -1.48 -10.80
CA GLY A 227 7.16 -1.73 -12.02
C GLY A 227 5.81 -1.00 -12.07
N PRO A 228 5.06 -1.09 -13.19
CA PRO A 228 3.76 -0.43 -13.32
C PRO A 228 2.72 -0.75 -12.25
N SER A 229 2.75 -1.96 -11.68
CA SER A 229 1.84 -2.38 -10.60
C SER A 229 2.06 -1.65 -9.28
N HIS A 230 3.22 -1.01 -9.09
CA HIS A 230 3.57 -0.27 -7.88
C HIS A 230 2.97 1.14 -7.87
N PHE A 231 2.30 1.54 -8.96
CA PHE A 231 1.79 2.88 -9.14
C PHE A 231 0.35 2.92 -9.65
N ILE A 232 -0.39 3.92 -9.19
CA ILE A 232 -1.67 4.36 -9.74
C ILE A 232 -1.52 5.84 -10.10
N ASP A 233 -1.73 6.19 -11.37
CA ASP A 233 -1.53 7.56 -11.88
C ASP A 233 -0.16 8.15 -11.50
N ARG A 234 0.90 7.34 -11.60
CA ARG A 234 2.29 7.65 -11.20
C ARG A 234 2.51 7.97 -9.72
N ARG A 235 1.54 7.66 -8.86
CA ARG A 235 1.67 7.72 -7.41
C ARG A 235 1.83 6.31 -6.84
N PRO A 236 2.72 6.09 -5.86
CA PRO A 236 2.85 4.79 -5.23
C PRO A 236 1.51 4.26 -4.71
N THR A 237 1.23 2.97 -4.91
CA THR A 237 0.08 2.30 -4.29
C THR A 237 0.25 2.21 -2.77
N GLY A 238 -0.83 1.88 -2.06
CA GLY A 238 -0.78 1.65 -0.62
C GLY A 238 0.25 0.60 -0.20
N SER A 239 0.40 -0.48 -0.97
CA SER A 239 1.39 -1.53 -0.71
C SER A 239 2.82 -1.01 -0.83
N THR A 240 3.11 -0.22 -1.87
CA THR A 240 4.43 0.42 -2.07
C THR A 240 4.73 1.41 -0.94
N ILE A 241 3.77 2.25 -0.57
CA ILE A 241 3.90 3.20 0.55
C ILE A 241 4.21 2.45 1.85
N LEU A 242 3.47 1.38 2.14
CA LEU A 242 3.62 0.61 3.36
C LEU A 242 4.98 -0.11 3.42
N LYS A 243 5.40 -0.72 2.30
CA LYS A 243 6.72 -1.37 2.16
C LYS A 243 7.84 -0.39 2.48
N HIS A 244 7.88 0.76 1.81
CA HIS A 244 8.96 1.73 1.99
C HIS A 244 9.02 2.23 3.43
N ARG A 245 7.86 2.54 4.03
CA ARG A 245 7.80 2.98 5.42
C ARG A 245 8.33 1.91 6.39
N GLN A 246 7.89 0.67 6.25
CA GLN A 246 8.23 -0.41 7.18
C GLN A 246 9.69 -0.83 7.06
N VAL A 247 10.23 -0.90 5.84
CA VAL A 247 11.68 -1.16 5.63
C VAL A 247 12.51 -0.05 6.27
N ALA A 248 12.16 1.22 6.02
CA ALA A 248 12.87 2.36 6.60
C ALA A 248 12.85 2.37 8.14
N ARG A 249 11.71 2.03 8.76
CA ARG A 249 11.56 2.10 10.22
C ARG A 249 12.03 0.86 10.96
N LEU A 250 11.74 -0.33 10.44
CA LEU A 250 11.98 -1.60 11.15
C LEU A 250 13.33 -2.19 10.78
N ASP A 251 13.70 -2.18 9.50
CA ASP A 251 15.01 -2.67 9.05
C ASP A 251 16.08 -1.57 9.10
N ARG A 252 15.68 -0.30 9.33
CA ARG A 252 16.57 0.88 9.41
C ARG A 252 17.40 1.07 8.13
N ILE A 253 16.78 0.80 6.98
CA ILE A 253 17.38 0.91 5.66
C ILE A 253 16.55 1.92 4.86
N GLU A 254 17.18 3.00 4.40
CA GLU A 254 16.54 3.94 3.49
C GLU A 254 16.16 3.25 2.17
N VAL A 255 14.98 3.56 1.64
CA VAL A 255 14.47 2.98 0.39
C VAL A 255 14.44 4.03 -0.70
N VAL A 256 15.15 3.75 -1.79
CA VAL A 256 15.19 4.54 -3.02
C VAL A 256 14.36 3.84 -4.09
N SER A 257 13.29 4.49 -4.51
CA SER A 257 12.41 4.02 -5.59
C SER A 257 12.94 4.45 -6.96
N VAL A 258 13.09 3.48 -7.87
CA VAL A 258 13.41 3.66 -9.28
C VAL A 258 12.18 3.30 -10.10
N PRO A 259 11.33 4.27 -10.48
CA PRO A 259 10.10 3.98 -11.20
C PRO A 259 10.38 3.52 -12.62
N TYR A 260 9.55 2.61 -13.15
CA TYR A 260 9.72 2.04 -14.49
C TYR A 260 9.76 3.06 -15.65
N TRP A 261 9.19 4.26 -15.48
CA TRP A 261 9.25 5.34 -16.48
C TRP A 261 10.48 6.25 -16.33
N GLY A 262 11.24 6.11 -15.24
CA GLY A 262 12.46 6.88 -14.99
C GLY A 262 13.67 6.34 -15.73
N VAL A 263 13.66 5.04 -16.04
CA VAL A 263 14.74 4.34 -16.74
C VAL A 263 14.46 4.38 -18.25
N GLY A 264 14.76 5.51 -18.90
CA GLY A 264 14.59 5.62 -20.36
C GLY A 264 14.33 7.00 -20.95
N ARG A 265 15.19 8.00 -20.70
CA ARG A 265 15.43 9.12 -21.64
C ARG A 265 16.90 9.53 -21.64
N VAL A 266 17.74 8.73 -22.29
CA VAL A 266 19.04 9.19 -22.82
C VAL A 266 19.06 9.16 -24.36
N GLU A 267 18.03 8.64 -25.04
CA GLU A 267 17.98 8.69 -26.51
C GLU A 267 16.74 9.43 -27.05
N LYS A 268 17.05 10.62 -27.59
CA LYS A 268 16.26 11.47 -28.52
C LYS A 268 15.00 12.16 -27.96
N LEU A 269 14.73 13.33 -28.58
CA LEU A 269 13.61 14.28 -28.42
C LEU A 269 13.99 15.46 -27.50
N GLY A 270 14.23 16.69 -27.98
CA GLY A 270 13.56 17.34 -29.11
C GLY A 270 12.09 17.54 -28.75
N ASP A 271 11.72 18.77 -28.40
CA ASP A 271 10.39 19.24 -27.99
C ASP A 271 10.08 19.24 -26.47
N GLU A 272 10.32 20.42 -25.90
CA GLU A 272 9.88 20.89 -24.59
C GLU A 272 8.37 21.20 -24.60
N ALA A 273 7.54 20.37 -23.97
CA ALA A 273 6.17 20.81 -23.61
C ALA A 273 5.48 20.06 -22.45
N ALA A 274 6.12 19.10 -21.77
CA ALA A 274 5.43 18.30 -20.75
C ALA A 274 6.28 18.03 -19.49
N LEU A 275 6.62 19.09 -18.76
CA LEU A 275 7.31 18.99 -17.46
C LEU A 275 6.61 19.90 -16.44
N SER A 276 5.70 19.35 -15.61
CA SER A 276 5.37 20.01 -14.33
C SER A 276 4.87 19.15 -13.17
N THR A 277 4.80 17.82 -13.25
CA THR A 277 4.48 17.00 -12.06
C THR A 277 5.21 15.65 -12.09
N CYS A 278 6.02 15.40 -11.07
CA CYS A 278 6.89 14.23 -10.83
C CYS A 278 8.03 14.07 -11.86
N LYS A 279 9.17 14.71 -11.58
CA LYS A 279 10.45 14.35 -12.23
C LYS A 279 10.91 13.02 -11.63
N ALA A 280 11.02 11.98 -12.46
CA ALA A 280 11.83 10.81 -12.08
C ALA A 280 13.28 11.29 -11.90
N PRO A 281 14.02 10.79 -10.89
CA PRO A 281 15.40 11.20 -10.71
C PRO A 281 16.20 10.78 -11.95
N ARG A 282 16.98 11.71 -12.51
CA ARG A 282 17.97 11.34 -13.55
C ARG A 282 18.98 10.37 -12.94
N TRP A 283 19.66 9.56 -13.75
CA TRP A 283 20.74 8.69 -13.26
C TRP A 283 21.78 9.42 -12.41
N SER A 284 22.11 10.67 -12.77
CA SER A 284 22.97 11.56 -11.99
C SER A 284 22.39 11.97 -10.62
N GLU A 285 21.08 11.92 -10.46
CA GLU A 285 20.36 12.17 -9.19
C GLU A 285 20.24 10.90 -8.36
N LEU A 286 20.01 9.73 -8.97
CA LEU A 286 20.11 8.43 -8.28
C LEU A 286 21.52 8.20 -7.73
N GLN A 287 22.55 8.52 -8.53
CA GLN A 287 23.94 8.52 -8.06
C GLN A 287 24.13 9.47 -6.87
N LYS A 288 23.55 10.67 -6.87
CA LYS A 288 23.66 11.57 -5.71
C LYS A 288 22.96 11.02 -4.48
N VAL A 289 21.78 10.41 -4.63
CA VAL A 289 21.01 9.84 -3.51
C VAL A 289 21.67 8.58 -2.93
N VAL A 290 22.36 7.79 -3.76
CA VAL A 290 23.01 6.54 -3.32
C VAL A 290 24.46 6.75 -2.87
N ILE A 291 25.15 7.79 -3.37
CA ILE A 291 26.59 8.04 -3.11
C ILE A 291 26.83 9.13 -2.04
N GLN A 292 25.87 10.03 -1.77
CA GLN A 292 25.99 11.03 -0.69
C GLN A 292 25.46 10.51 0.64
#